data_AF-A0A2H1L0F2-F1
#
_entry.id   AF-A0A2H1L0F2-F1
#
_cell.length_a   1.000
_cell.length_b   1.000
_cell.length_c   1.000
_cell.angle_alpha   90.00
_cell.angle_beta   90.00
_cell.angle_gamma   90.00
#
_symmetry.space_group_name_H-M   'P 1'
#
loop_
_entity.id
_entity.type
_entity.pdbx_description
1 polymer ?
#
loop_
_entity_poly.entity_id
_entity_poly.type
_entity_poly.pdbx_seq_one_letter_code
_entity_poly.pdbx_strand_id
1 'polypeptide(L)'
;MMNVLQLLAAFVRLGGTASAGEGADDGASARPGTGGTAPANGGGAGPHPMDRVRAEGRARRLGAGGQLTRELILHRLLPGRSTPARIASGGMRDQVRGGIARYSVDRQWFVPHFEKMLYDNSLYLRAVVAWAKVERALDPESKWLALAEREIADTANFLISDLSTDDGFIAALDADSLNSAGVSEEGAAYVFTPEQFAEAGQAGLLGLVDSPAGGELSGPVVAAEHPAPWDIAATKRQREVLEQLRARRSQPTRDTKIITEWNSLAVTALAEAALYSGAGAEPVGGADSTGSVGPTGGAITGNAESA
;
A
#
# COMPACT_ATOMS: atom_id res chain seq x y z
N MET A 1 29.62 -12.82 -0.94
CA MET A 1 29.43 -11.65 -0.06
C MET A 1 27.92 -11.42 0.05
N MET A 2 27.32 -11.82 1.17
CA MET A 2 25.86 -11.80 1.38
C MET A 2 25.40 -10.38 1.76
N ASN A 3 24.33 -9.87 1.15
CA ASN A 3 23.84 -8.52 1.45
C ASN A 3 22.96 -8.50 2.72
N VAL A 4 22.80 -7.32 3.31
CA VAL A 4 22.10 -7.09 4.59
C VAL A 4 20.67 -7.67 4.64
N LEU A 5 19.98 -7.77 3.50
CA LEU A 5 18.64 -8.38 3.42
C LEU A 5 18.67 -9.91 3.52
N GLN A 6 19.70 -10.57 2.97
CA GLN A 6 19.89 -12.01 3.13
C GLN A 6 20.30 -12.39 4.56
N LEU A 7 21.01 -11.49 5.27
CA LEU A 7 21.36 -11.66 6.67
C LEU A 7 20.11 -11.63 7.58
N LEU A 8 19.17 -10.73 7.29
CA LEU A 8 17.90 -10.62 8.02
C LEU A 8 16.96 -11.82 7.74
N ALA A 9 16.96 -12.35 6.52
CA ALA A 9 16.17 -13.52 6.16
C ALA A 9 16.73 -14.84 6.77
N ALA A 10 18.05 -14.96 6.89
CA ALA A 10 18.70 -16.13 7.51
C ALA A 10 18.48 -16.19 9.04
N PHE A 11 18.44 -15.02 9.70
CA PHE A 11 18.23 -14.93 11.15
C PHE A 11 16.84 -15.40 11.61
N VAL A 12 15.85 -15.33 10.70
CA VAL A 12 14.48 -15.80 10.95
C VAL A 12 14.33 -17.31 10.69
N ARG A 13 15.16 -17.90 9.81
CA ARG A 13 15.00 -19.30 9.37
C ARG A 13 15.71 -20.35 10.22
N LEU A 14 16.75 -20.01 10.98
CA LEU A 14 17.65 -21.04 11.54
C LEU A 14 17.64 -21.26 13.05
N GLY A 15 16.83 -20.54 13.84
CA GLY A 15 16.56 -20.84 15.26
C GLY A 15 17.71 -21.55 16.01
N GLY A 16 18.89 -20.94 16.08
CA GLY A 16 20.12 -21.64 16.47
C GLY A 16 21.02 -20.76 17.34
N THR A 17 21.22 -21.18 18.58
CA THR A 17 22.15 -20.65 19.57
C THR A 17 23.59 -21.02 19.21
N ALA A 18 24.51 -20.08 19.35
CA ALA A 18 25.95 -20.36 19.43
C ALA A 18 26.61 -19.39 20.41
N SER A 19 27.18 -19.95 21.48
CA SER A 19 27.97 -19.28 22.51
C SER A 19 29.38 -18.96 22.02
N ALA A 20 29.88 -17.79 22.38
CA ALA A 20 31.28 -17.44 22.66
C ALA A 20 31.24 -16.03 23.25
N GLY A 21 31.89 -15.63 24.33
CA GLY A 21 32.99 -16.15 25.13
C GLY A 21 33.47 -14.93 25.95
N GLU A 22 33.92 -15.18 27.17
CA GLU A 22 34.28 -14.19 28.21
C GLU A 22 35.26 -13.09 27.77
N GLY A 23 35.17 -11.91 28.41
CA GLY A 23 36.33 -11.03 28.59
C GLY A 23 36.07 -9.53 28.75
N ALA A 24 36.26 -9.05 30.00
CA ALA A 24 36.82 -7.74 30.39
C ALA A 24 35.97 -6.46 30.16
N ASP A 25 35.89 -5.46 31.03
CA ASP A 25 36.48 -5.20 32.34
C ASP A 25 35.67 -4.05 32.97
N ASP A 26 35.49 -4.07 34.28
CA ASP A 26 34.95 -2.96 35.07
C ASP A 26 36.05 -1.90 35.23
N GLY A 27 35.76 -0.63 34.89
CA GLY A 27 36.81 0.40 34.97
C GLY A 27 36.28 1.83 34.89
N ALA A 28 35.92 2.37 36.05
CA ALA A 28 35.63 3.77 36.27
C ALA A 28 36.74 4.71 35.76
N SER A 29 36.37 5.83 35.15
CA SER A 29 37.18 7.04 35.21
C SER A 29 36.29 8.29 35.31
N ALA A 30 36.28 8.85 36.52
CA ALA A 30 35.82 10.20 36.79
C ALA A 30 37.06 11.10 36.93
N ARG A 31 37.01 12.31 36.33
CA ARG A 31 37.53 13.63 36.79
C ARG A 31 37.93 14.55 35.59
N PRO A 32 38.09 15.89 35.79
CA PRO A 32 37.02 16.88 35.86
C PRO A 32 37.27 18.08 34.90
N GLY A 33 36.32 19.00 34.81
CA GLY A 33 36.25 20.03 33.77
C GLY A 33 37.10 21.29 33.90
N THR A 34 36.84 22.19 32.93
CA THR A 34 37.08 23.64 32.90
C THR A 34 36.01 24.17 31.92
N GLY A 35 35.18 25.18 32.13
CA GLY A 35 35.09 26.29 33.06
C GLY A 35 34.30 27.36 32.27
N GLY A 36 33.14 27.81 32.77
CA GLY A 36 32.31 28.78 32.04
C GLY A 36 30.95 28.97 32.69
N THR A 37 30.89 29.85 33.70
CA THR A 37 29.67 30.28 34.37
C THR A 37 28.88 31.29 33.53
N ALA A 38 27.61 31.02 33.26
CA ALA A 38 26.57 32.01 32.96
C ALA A 38 25.23 31.50 33.54
N PRO A 39 24.31 32.41 33.93
CA PRO A 39 23.46 32.23 35.10
C PRO A 39 22.23 31.34 34.85
N ALA A 40 21.81 30.70 35.93
CA ALA A 40 20.58 29.94 36.03
C ALA A 40 19.36 30.82 35.73
N ASN A 41 18.70 30.55 34.60
CA ASN A 41 17.27 30.80 34.47
C ASN A 41 16.56 29.45 34.56
N GLY A 42 15.86 29.26 35.67
CA GLY A 42 15.07 28.08 35.96
C GLY A 42 13.91 27.95 34.98
N GLY A 43 14.06 27.06 34.02
CA GLY A 43 12.97 26.30 33.42
C GLY A 43 13.42 24.85 33.47
N GLY A 44 12.93 24.08 34.45
CA GLY A 44 13.27 22.67 34.58
C GLY A 44 12.83 21.91 33.35
N ALA A 45 13.72 21.76 32.37
CA ALA A 45 13.54 20.82 31.29
C ALA A 45 13.63 19.44 31.93
N GLY A 46 12.45 18.84 32.20
CA GLY A 46 12.38 17.43 32.56
C GLY A 46 13.17 16.61 31.53
N PRO A 47 13.71 15.45 31.94
CA PRO A 47 14.51 14.62 31.05
C PRO A 47 13.78 14.42 29.73
N HIS A 48 14.47 14.68 28.62
CA HIS A 48 13.89 14.55 27.29
C HIS A 48 13.27 13.14 27.17
N PRO A 49 12.07 12.97 26.60
CA PRO A 49 11.35 11.70 26.61
C PRO A 49 12.20 10.52 26.11
N MET A 50 13.07 10.79 25.13
CA MET A 50 14.01 9.79 24.59
C MET A 50 15.10 9.37 25.57
N ASP A 51 15.56 10.25 26.45
CA ASP A 51 16.56 9.92 27.47
C ASP A 51 15.95 9.09 28.59
N ARG A 52 14.66 9.32 28.89
CA ARG A 52 13.86 8.50 29.80
C ARG A 52 13.67 7.07 29.29
N VAL A 53 13.35 6.92 28.00
CA VAL A 53 13.20 5.62 27.33
C VAL A 53 14.53 4.85 27.25
N ARG A 54 15.66 5.56 27.11
CA ARG A 54 17.00 4.96 27.14
C ARG A 54 17.43 4.53 28.55
N ALA A 55 17.15 5.35 29.56
CA ALA A 55 17.48 5.07 30.97
C ALA A 55 16.67 3.89 31.55
N GLU A 56 15.41 3.74 31.13
CA GLU A 56 14.53 2.63 31.54
C GLU A 56 14.87 1.28 30.87
N GLY A 57 15.90 1.22 30.02
CA GLY A 57 16.31 -0.02 29.36
C GLY A 57 15.32 -0.57 28.33
N ARG A 58 14.23 0.15 28.01
CA ARG A 58 13.20 -0.25 27.02
C ARG A 58 13.71 -0.23 25.57
N ALA A 59 14.90 0.31 25.34
CA ALA A 59 15.60 0.25 24.06
C ALA A 59 16.65 -0.89 23.99
N ARG A 60 16.70 -1.81 24.99
CA ARG A 60 17.64 -2.94 24.95
C ARG A 60 16.98 -4.22 24.44
N ARG A 61 17.58 -4.73 23.36
CA ARG A 61 17.41 -6.04 22.72
C ARG A 61 16.17 -6.19 21.84
N LEU A 62 16.30 -5.68 20.60
CA LEU A 62 15.75 -6.36 19.43
C LEU A 62 16.16 -7.85 19.52
N GLY A 63 15.16 -8.72 19.45
CA GLY A 63 15.24 -10.12 19.86
C GLY A 63 16.38 -10.90 19.20
N ALA A 64 17.31 -11.36 20.02
CA ALA A 64 18.32 -12.34 19.65
C ALA A 64 17.77 -13.79 19.59
N GLY A 65 16.44 -13.96 19.53
CA GLY A 65 15.78 -15.27 19.64
C GLY A 65 14.73 -15.58 18.57
N GLY A 66 14.60 -14.77 17.51
CA GLY A 66 13.70 -15.05 16.38
C GLY A 66 12.19 -15.06 16.69
N GLN A 67 11.79 -14.92 17.95
CA GLN A 67 10.38 -14.77 18.32
C GLN A 67 10.03 -13.28 18.39
N LEU A 68 9.23 -12.82 17.42
CA LEU A 68 8.51 -11.57 17.57
C LEU A 68 7.56 -11.75 18.75
N THR A 69 7.83 -11.07 19.86
CA THR A 69 6.92 -11.09 21.01
C THR A 69 5.55 -10.56 20.58
N ARG A 70 4.49 -11.10 21.19
CA ARG A 70 3.10 -10.65 20.95
C ARG A 70 2.97 -9.12 20.99
N GLU A 71 3.69 -8.45 21.88
CA GLU A 71 3.72 -6.98 21.97
C GLU A 71 4.33 -6.29 20.74
N LEU A 72 5.39 -6.83 20.14
CA LEU A 72 5.99 -6.30 18.90
C LEU A 72 5.05 -6.47 17.70
N ILE A 73 4.34 -7.60 17.61
CA ILE A 73 3.29 -7.83 16.61
C ILE A 73 2.18 -6.78 16.78
N LEU A 74 1.74 -6.55 18.02
CA LEU A 74 0.68 -5.57 18.32
C LEU A 74 1.13 -4.11 18.10
N HIS A 75 2.41 -3.76 18.31
CA HIS A 75 2.86 -2.37 18.17
C HIS A 75 3.34 -1.99 16.77
N ARG A 76 3.87 -2.93 15.97
CA ARG A 76 4.42 -2.63 14.63
C ARG A 76 3.56 -3.16 13.49
N LEU A 77 2.98 -4.35 13.62
CA LEU A 77 2.17 -4.96 12.57
C LEU A 77 0.72 -4.47 12.61
N LEU A 78 0.13 -4.24 13.78
CA LEU A 78 -1.23 -3.70 13.84
C LEU A 78 -1.34 -2.32 13.18
N PRO A 79 -0.51 -1.31 13.46
CA PRO A 79 -0.64 -0.03 12.76
C PRO A 79 -0.34 -0.14 11.27
N GLY A 80 0.69 -0.93 10.90
CA GLY A 80 1.11 -1.15 9.52
C GLY A 80 0.08 -1.89 8.66
N ARG A 81 -0.77 -2.74 9.25
CA ARG A 81 -1.91 -3.39 8.58
C ARG A 81 -3.19 -2.59 8.72
N SER A 82 -3.57 -2.23 9.95
CA SER A 82 -4.89 -1.64 10.23
C SER A 82 -5.07 -0.27 9.61
N THR A 83 -4.02 0.56 9.51
CA THR A 83 -4.12 1.89 8.91
C THR A 83 -4.38 1.82 7.40
N PRO A 84 -3.51 1.19 6.58
CA PRO A 84 -3.77 1.10 5.15
C PRO A 84 -5.01 0.26 4.82
N ALA A 85 -5.34 -0.77 5.61
CA ALA A 85 -6.58 -1.52 5.41
C ALA A 85 -7.84 -0.66 5.66
N ARG A 86 -7.83 0.20 6.69
CA ARG A 86 -8.93 1.15 6.93
C ARG A 86 -9.05 2.19 5.82
N ILE A 87 -7.92 2.68 5.30
CA ILE A 87 -7.93 3.57 4.13
C ILE A 87 -8.53 2.84 2.92
N ALA A 88 -8.03 1.63 2.61
CA ALA A 88 -8.44 0.83 1.45
C ALA A 88 -9.93 0.46 1.44
N SER A 89 -10.54 0.30 2.61
CA SER A 89 -11.96 -0.07 2.77
C SER A 89 -12.88 1.10 3.10
N GLY A 90 -12.33 2.25 3.50
CA GLY A 90 -13.09 3.44 3.88
C GLY A 90 -13.41 4.37 2.72
N GLY A 91 -13.96 5.54 3.04
CA GLY A 91 -14.33 6.56 2.04
C GLY A 91 -13.15 7.39 1.52
N MET A 92 -11.99 7.31 2.19
CA MET A 92 -10.74 7.92 1.71
C MET A 92 -10.27 7.35 0.37
N ARG A 93 -10.56 6.08 0.11
CA ARG A 93 -10.20 5.40 -1.14
C ARG A 93 -11.40 5.48 -2.07
N ASP A 94 -11.21 6.02 -3.27
CA ASP A 94 -12.21 5.96 -4.35
C ASP A 94 -12.51 4.51 -4.72
N GLN A 95 -13.66 4.01 -4.25
CA GLN A 95 -13.98 2.59 -4.36
C GLN A 95 -14.12 2.09 -5.81
N VAL A 96 -14.37 3.01 -6.74
CA VAL A 96 -14.63 2.72 -8.15
C VAL A 96 -13.32 2.62 -8.94
N ARG A 97 -12.50 3.68 -8.92
CA ARG A 97 -11.26 3.77 -9.74
C ARG A 97 -9.95 3.60 -8.99
N GLY A 98 -9.95 3.71 -7.68
CA GLY A 98 -8.71 3.78 -6.91
C GLY A 98 -8.10 5.16 -6.82
N GLY A 99 -6.92 5.17 -6.21
CA GLY A 99 -6.36 6.36 -5.60
C GLY A 99 -7.09 6.75 -4.31
N ILE A 100 -6.39 7.54 -3.51
CA ILE A 100 -6.88 8.10 -2.27
C ILE A 100 -7.08 9.61 -2.40
N ALA A 101 -8.04 10.11 -1.65
CA ALA A 101 -8.25 11.52 -1.40
C ALA A 101 -7.21 12.08 -0.42
N ARG A 102 -7.06 13.40 -0.39
CA ARG A 102 -6.00 14.10 0.36
C ARG A 102 -6.12 13.97 1.88
N TYR A 103 -7.30 14.23 2.43
CA TYR A 103 -7.59 14.06 3.85
C TYR A 103 -9.08 13.78 4.07
N SER A 104 -9.46 13.37 5.28
CA SER A 104 -10.86 13.26 5.67
C SER A 104 -11.28 14.48 6.48
N VAL A 105 -12.54 14.90 6.29
CA VAL A 105 -13.17 15.97 7.09
C VAL A 105 -13.85 15.43 8.35
N ASP A 106 -13.89 14.11 8.53
CA ASP A 106 -14.48 13.47 9.71
C ASP A 106 -13.49 12.52 10.42
N ARG A 107 -13.81 12.18 11.68
CA ARG A 107 -12.91 11.39 12.53
C ARG A 107 -12.89 9.90 12.19
N GLN A 108 -13.87 9.42 11.44
CA GLN A 108 -14.07 8.02 11.05
C GLN A 108 -13.51 7.72 9.65
N TRP A 109 -13.04 8.75 8.92
CA TRP A 109 -12.47 8.62 7.57
C TRP A 109 -13.47 8.14 6.51
N PHE A 110 -14.74 8.50 6.68
CA PHE A 110 -15.81 8.16 5.73
C PHE A 110 -16.01 9.23 4.67
N VAL A 111 -15.77 10.48 5.01
CA VAL A 111 -15.99 11.66 4.19
C VAL A 111 -14.62 12.24 3.84
N PRO A 112 -14.14 12.04 2.60
CA PRO A 112 -12.91 12.67 2.13
C PRO A 112 -13.14 14.14 1.74
N HIS A 113 -12.06 14.92 1.78
CA HIS A 113 -11.91 16.06 0.88
C HIS A 113 -11.51 15.52 -0.49
N PHE A 114 -12.40 15.57 -1.49
CA PHE A 114 -12.30 14.74 -2.71
C PHE A 114 -11.12 15.05 -3.65
N GLU A 115 -10.30 16.05 -3.31
CA GLU A 115 -9.04 16.34 -3.99
C GLU A 115 -8.11 15.11 -3.96
N LYS A 116 -7.50 14.79 -5.10
CA LYS A 116 -6.53 13.71 -5.21
C LYS A 116 -5.18 14.24 -5.67
N MET A 117 -4.21 14.22 -4.77
CA MET A 117 -2.86 14.71 -5.03
C MET A 117 -1.93 13.61 -5.52
N LEU A 118 -1.00 13.97 -6.41
CA LEU A 118 0.05 13.09 -6.92
C LEU A 118 0.93 12.54 -5.79
N TYR A 119 1.43 13.42 -4.91
CA TYR A 119 2.38 13.01 -3.88
C TYR A 119 1.72 12.11 -2.81
N ASP A 120 0.46 12.36 -2.44
CA ASP A 120 -0.28 11.53 -1.48
C ASP A 120 -0.46 10.12 -2.02
N ASN A 121 -0.89 9.98 -3.27
CA ASN A 121 -1.05 8.69 -3.94
C ASN A 121 0.29 7.98 -4.18
N SER A 122 1.36 8.73 -4.47
CA SER A 122 2.70 8.17 -4.62
C SER A 122 3.22 7.61 -3.29
N LEU A 123 3.08 8.35 -2.19
CA LEU A 123 3.49 7.90 -0.86
C LEU A 123 2.63 6.73 -0.38
N TYR A 124 1.32 6.75 -0.67
CA TYR A 124 0.42 5.64 -0.38
C TYR A 124 0.83 4.38 -1.12
N LEU A 125 1.14 4.47 -2.42
CA LEU A 125 1.61 3.33 -3.23
C LEU A 125 2.85 2.68 -2.61
N ARG A 126 3.84 3.49 -2.18
CA ARG A 126 5.04 2.97 -1.49
C ARG A 126 4.70 2.30 -0.17
N ALA A 127 3.79 2.89 0.61
CA ALA A 127 3.35 2.32 1.88
C ALA A 127 2.64 0.97 1.69
N VAL A 128 1.77 0.84 0.69
CA VAL A 128 1.08 -0.44 0.41
C VAL A 128 2.02 -1.48 -0.19
N VAL A 129 3.05 -1.10 -0.96
CA VAL A 129 4.13 -2.01 -1.38
C VAL A 129 4.89 -2.55 -0.17
N ALA A 130 5.24 -1.69 0.79
CA ALA A 130 5.89 -2.13 2.02
C ALA A 130 4.97 -3.04 2.85
N TRP A 131 3.68 -2.73 2.92
CA TRP A 131 2.68 -3.56 3.59
C TRP A 131 2.56 -4.95 2.94
N ALA A 132 2.43 -5.02 1.62
CA ALA A 132 2.32 -6.28 0.88
C ALA A 132 3.54 -7.18 1.09
N LYS A 133 4.75 -6.63 1.09
CA LYS A 133 5.99 -7.39 1.40
C LYS A 133 5.94 -8.03 2.79
N VAL A 134 5.42 -7.31 3.78
CA VAL A 134 5.27 -7.82 5.14
C VAL A 134 4.20 -8.92 5.20
N GLU A 135 3.03 -8.69 4.62
CA GLU A 135 1.94 -9.69 4.60
C GLU A 135 2.38 -10.98 3.89
N ARG A 136 3.06 -10.86 2.75
CA ARG A 136 3.61 -12.00 2.00
C ARG A 136 4.61 -12.82 2.80
N ALA A 137 5.44 -12.16 3.60
CA ALA A 137 6.41 -12.85 4.46
C ALA A 137 5.74 -13.56 5.66
N LEU A 138 4.57 -13.08 6.10
CA LEU A 138 3.83 -13.66 7.21
C LEU A 138 2.93 -14.82 6.75
N ASP A 139 2.13 -14.59 5.71
CA ASP A 139 1.13 -15.52 5.21
C ASP A 139 0.80 -15.19 3.73
N PRO A 140 1.35 -15.94 2.76
CA PRO A 140 1.09 -15.75 1.34
C PRO A 140 -0.37 -15.93 0.92
N GLU A 141 -1.19 -16.62 1.71
CA GLU A 141 -2.61 -16.87 1.42
C GLU A 141 -3.53 -15.88 2.17
N SER A 142 -2.94 -14.86 2.81
CA SER A 142 -3.70 -13.95 3.64
C SER A 142 -4.57 -13.01 2.82
N LYS A 143 -5.83 -12.85 3.23
CA LYS A 143 -6.73 -11.80 2.67
C LYS A 143 -6.15 -10.38 2.75
N TRP A 144 -5.24 -10.14 3.69
CA TRP A 144 -4.55 -8.86 3.84
C TRP A 144 -3.52 -8.62 2.74
N LEU A 145 -2.82 -9.68 2.33
CA LEU A 145 -1.93 -9.62 1.17
C LEU A 145 -2.75 -9.31 -0.08
N ALA A 146 -3.84 -10.04 -0.31
CA ALA A 146 -4.72 -9.81 -1.45
C ALA A 146 -5.26 -8.36 -1.50
N LEU A 147 -5.61 -7.78 -0.35
CA LEU A 147 -6.01 -6.36 -0.27
C LEU A 147 -4.84 -5.43 -0.60
N ALA A 148 -3.66 -5.64 -0.03
CA ALA A 148 -2.49 -4.80 -0.32
C ALA A 148 -2.10 -4.84 -1.80
N GLU A 149 -2.19 -6.01 -2.45
CA GLU A 149 -1.88 -6.18 -3.88
C GLU A 149 -2.90 -5.52 -4.79
N ARG A 150 -4.17 -5.58 -4.42
CA ARG A 150 -5.22 -4.80 -5.08
C ARG A 150 -4.96 -3.30 -4.97
N GLU A 151 -4.57 -2.79 -3.79
CA GLU A 151 -4.23 -1.36 -3.63
C GLU A 151 -2.99 -0.96 -4.44
N ILE A 152 -1.98 -1.82 -4.54
CA ILE A 152 -0.82 -1.58 -5.42
C ILE A 152 -1.29 -1.40 -6.86
N ALA A 153 -2.08 -2.36 -7.37
CA ALA A 153 -2.54 -2.35 -8.76
C ALA A 153 -3.47 -1.16 -9.05
N ASP A 154 -4.50 -0.95 -8.23
CA ASP A 154 -5.49 0.11 -8.42
C ASP A 154 -4.84 1.52 -8.27
N THR A 155 -3.90 1.71 -7.33
CA THR A 155 -3.23 3.01 -7.15
C THR A 155 -2.24 3.28 -8.28
N ALA A 156 -1.46 2.28 -8.72
CA ALA A 156 -0.56 2.42 -9.86
C ALA A 156 -1.34 2.75 -11.15
N ASN A 157 -2.46 2.07 -11.37
CA ASN A 157 -3.35 2.36 -12.48
C ASN A 157 -3.86 3.80 -12.41
N PHE A 158 -4.40 4.25 -11.27
CA PHE A 158 -4.84 5.64 -11.09
C PHE A 158 -3.75 6.68 -11.42
N LEU A 159 -2.52 6.48 -10.91
CA LEU A 159 -1.40 7.39 -11.22
C LEU A 159 -1.14 7.47 -12.73
N ILE A 160 -1.18 6.33 -13.43
CA ILE A 160 -0.89 6.26 -14.87
C ILE A 160 -2.08 6.77 -15.70
N SER A 161 -3.31 6.34 -15.42
CA SER A 161 -4.46 6.67 -16.26
C SER A 161 -5.02 8.07 -16.02
N ASP A 162 -4.96 8.56 -14.78
CA ASP A 162 -5.67 9.78 -14.41
C ASP A 162 -4.73 10.97 -14.19
N LEU A 163 -3.48 10.73 -13.74
CA LEU A 163 -2.52 11.79 -13.44
C LEU A 163 -1.37 11.92 -14.45
N SER A 164 -1.19 10.99 -15.39
CA SER A 164 -0.14 11.14 -16.41
C SER A 164 -0.59 11.97 -17.62
N THR A 165 0.39 12.60 -18.25
CA THR A 165 0.33 13.31 -19.52
C THR A 165 1.60 13.01 -20.30
N ASP A 166 1.69 13.52 -21.53
CA ASP A 166 2.89 13.38 -22.37
C ASP A 166 4.14 14.04 -21.74
N ASP A 167 3.95 15.03 -20.86
CA ASP A 167 5.02 15.81 -20.23
C ASP A 167 5.41 15.32 -18.81
N GLY A 168 4.68 14.34 -18.26
CA GLY A 168 4.90 13.80 -16.92
C GLY A 168 3.61 13.60 -16.14
N PHE A 169 3.66 13.76 -14.82
CA PHE A 169 2.50 13.65 -13.94
C PHE A 169 2.04 15.03 -13.46
N ILE A 170 0.73 15.29 -13.61
CA ILE A 170 0.08 16.49 -13.06
C ILE A 170 0.01 16.44 -11.54
N ALA A 171 -0.12 17.60 -10.92
CA ALA A 171 -0.10 17.75 -9.47
C ALA A 171 -1.31 17.12 -8.77
N ALA A 172 -2.52 17.29 -9.33
CA ALA A 172 -3.75 16.88 -8.66
C ALA A 172 -4.98 16.78 -9.58
N LEU A 173 -6.01 16.12 -9.07
CA LEU A 173 -7.42 16.35 -9.43
C LEU A 173 -8.07 17.17 -8.31
N ASP A 174 -8.78 18.23 -8.68
CA ASP A 174 -9.52 19.10 -7.75
C ASP A 174 -10.66 18.31 -7.04
N ALA A 175 -11.18 18.85 -5.95
CA ALA A 175 -12.29 18.27 -5.21
C ALA A 175 -13.66 18.58 -5.87
N ASP A 176 -13.74 19.73 -6.53
CA ASP A 176 -14.98 20.26 -7.11
C ASP A 176 -15.24 19.76 -8.54
N SER A 177 -16.52 19.56 -8.84
CA SER A 177 -17.00 19.29 -10.20
C SER A 177 -18.43 19.81 -10.37
N LEU A 178 -18.88 20.01 -11.61
CA LEU A 178 -20.26 20.45 -11.85
C LEU A 178 -21.24 19.32 -11.57
N ASN A 179 -22.24 19.58 -10.72
CA ASN A 179 -23.37 18.68 -10.48
C ASN A 179 -24.39 18.72 -11.65
N SER A 180 -25.49 17.99 -11.51
CA SER A 180 -26.55 17.91 -12.55
C SER A 180 -27.28 19.24 -12.81
N ALA A 181 -27.21 20.20 -11.88
CA ALA A 181 -27.73 21.55 -12.04
C ALA A 181 -26.70 22.52 -12.63
N GLY A 182 -25.49 22.06 -12.94
CA GLY A 182 -24.40 22.89 -13.46
C GLY A 182 -23.73 23.77 -12.40
N VAL A 183 -23.91 23.47 -11.11
CA VAL A 183 -23.29 24.17 -9.99
C VAL A 183 -22.02 23.44 -9.57
N SER A 184 -20.94 24.17 -9.32
CA SER A 184 -19.70 23.59 -8.78
C SER A 184 -19.94 23.09 -7.36
N GLU A 185 -19.63 21.83 -7.12
CA GLU A 185 -19.87 21.17 -5.85
C GLU A 185 -18.78 20.13 -5.59
N GLU A 186 -18.28 20.12 -4.35
CA GLU A 186 -17.28 19.17 -3.90
C GLU A 186 -17.84 17.73 -3.96
N GLY A 187 -17.08 16.82 -4.55
CA GLY A 187 -17.46 15.41 -4.55
C GLY A 187 -18.57 15.04 -5.55
N ALA A 188 -19.12 15.98 -6.32
CA ALA A 188 -20.23 15.71 -7.25
C ALA A 188 -19.93 14.60 -8.28
N ALA A 189 -18.67 14.45 -8.69
CA ALA A 189 -18.23 13.34 -9.54
C ALA A 189 -18.20 11.98 -8.81
N TYR A 190 -18.07 11.96 -7.49
CA TYR A 190 -17.75 10.77 -6.68
C TYR A 190 -18.91 10.23 -5.85
N VAL A 191 -19.91 11.05 -5.51
CA VAL A 191 -21.09 10.62 -4.74
C VAL A 191 -22.12 9.93 -5.62
N PHE A 192 -22.84 8.94 -5.07
CA PHE A 192 -23.88 8.22 -5.80
C PHE A 192 -25.17 8.22 -5.00
N THR A 193 -26.31 8.46 -5.65
CA THR A 193 -27.60 8.31 -4.96
C THR A 193 -27.91 6.82 -4.75
N PRO A 194 -28.78 6.48 -3.78
CA PRO A 194 -29.24 5.10 -3.58
C PRO A 194 -29.80 4.45 -4.86
N GLU A 195 -30.50 5.23 -5.69
CA GLU A 195 -31.08 4.76 -6.95
C GLU A 195 -29.99 4.43 -7.97
N GLN A 196 -29.00 5.32 -8.13
CA GLN A 196 -27.86 5.09 -9.02
C GLN A 196 -27.02 3.89 -8.56
N PHE A 197 -26.83 3.76 -7.25
CA PHE A 197 -26.11 2.63 -6.69
C PHE A 197 -26.87 1.31 -6.88
N ALA A 198 -28.20 1.33 -6.83
CA ALA A 198 -29.01 0.15 -7.10
C ALA A 198 -28.83 -0.38 -8.53
N GLU A 199 -28.50 0.47 -9.52
CA GLU A 199 -28.17 0.04 -10.88
C GLU A 199 -26.90 -0.84 -10.93
N ALA A 200 -25.95 -0.61 -10.02
CA ALA A 200 -24.74 -1.43 -9.88
C ALA A 200 -25.02 -2.80 -9.24
N GLY A 201 -26.19 -2.96 -8.62
CA GLY A 201 -26.61 -4.17 -7.91
C GLY A 201 -26.10 -4.25 -6.47
N GLN A 202 -26.72 -5.09 -5.64
CA GLN A 202 -26.44 -5.25 -4.20
C GLN A 202 -25.63 -6.51 -3.85
N ALA A 203 -25.26 -7.31 -4.86
CA ALA A 203 -24.62 -8.61 -4.67
C ALA A 203 -23.08 -8.54 -4.54
N GLY A 204 -22.48 -7.36 -4.76
CA GLY A 204 -21.05 -7.16 -4.54
C GLY A 204 -20.77 -6.52 -3.18
N LEU A 205 -19.50 -6.18 -2.96
CA LEU A 205 -18.98 -5.76 -1.64
C LEU A 205 -18.97 -4.25 -1.41
N LEU A 206 -19.30 -3.47 -2.44
CA LEU A 206 -19.44 -2.03 -2.31
C LEU A 206 -20.77 -1.73 -1.62
N GLY A 207 -20.77 -0.71 -0.77
CA GLY A 207 -21.95 -0.20 -0.10
C GLY A 207 -21.93 1.32 -0.04
N LEU A 208 -23.11 1.90 0.17
CA LEU A 208 -23.24 3.31 0.49
C LEU A 208 -23.10 3.50 1.99
N VAL A 209 -22.25 4.46 2.37
CA VAL A 209 -22.10 4.91 3.74
C VAL A 209 -22.62 6.33 3.81
N ASP A 210 -23.62 6.54 4.64
CA ASP A 210 -24.10 7.87 4.96
C ASP A 210 -22.99 8.65 5.68
N SER A 211 -22.79 9.89 5.24
CA SER A 211 -21.92 10.83 5.94
C SER A 211 -22.37 10.96 7.40
N PRO A 212 -21.54 10.65 8.41
CA PRO A 212 -21.92 10.80 9.81
C PRO A 212 -22.17 12.28 10.12
N ALA A 213 -23.45 12.64 10.20
CA ALA A 213 -24.01 13.88 10.76
C ALA A 213 -23.25 15.20 10.44
N GLY A 214 -23.75 15.95 9.45
CA GLY A 214 -23.63 17.41 9.40
C GLY A 214 -22.53 18.01 8.52
N GLY A 215 -21.79 17.22 7.74
CA GLY A 215 -20.89 17.72 6.69
C GLY A 215 -21.66 18.06 5.40
N GLU A 216 -21.24 19.12 4.71
CA GLU A 216 -21.80 19.70 3.47
C GLU A 216 -21.66 18.80 2.22
N LEU A 217 -21.89 17.49 2.32
CA LEU A 217 -22.00 16.63 1.14
C LEU A 217 -23.47 16.40 0.81
N SER A 218 -23.84 16.55 -0.47
CA SER A 218 -25.21 16.31 -0.93
C SER A 218 -25.58 14.82 -1.04
N GLY A 219 -24.69 13.89 -0.70
CA GLY A 219 -24.95 12.45 -0.88
C GLY A 219 -23.99 11.50 -0.17
N PRO A 220 -24.32 10.19 -0.17
CA PRO A 220 -23.53 9.15 0.47
C PRO A 220 -22.27 8.81 -0.32
N VAL A 221 -21.26 8.30 0.38
CA VAL A 221 -19.98 7.88 -0.17
C VAL A 221 -19.98 6.36 -0.38
N VAL A 222 -19.34 5.89 -1.45
CA VAL A 222 -19.14 4.45 -1.65
C VAL A 222 -17.98 3.99 -0.78
N ALA A 223 -18.25 3.09 0.14
CA ALA A 223 -17.25 2.35 0.90
C ALA A 223 -17.37 0.85 0.61
N ALA A 224 -16.56 0.03 1.25
CA ALA A 224 -16.64 -1.40 1.08
C ALA A 224 -16.51 -2.13 2.41
N GLU A 225 -17.24 -3.24 2.55
CA GLU A 225 -17.20 -4.02 3.78
C GLU A 225 -15.86 -4.73 3.96
N HIS A 226 -15.36 -4.66 5.19
CA HIS A 226 -14.05 -5.14 5.55
C HIS A 226 -14.15 -6.48 6.31
N PRO A 227 -13.26 -7.47 6.07
CA PRO A 227 -12.39 -7.69 4.92
C PRO A 227 -13.00 -8.77 4.03
N ALA A 228 -13.69 -8.36 2.97
CA ALA A 228 -14.28 -9.30 2.02
C ALA A 228 -13.35 -9.55 0.81
N PRO A 229 -13.47 -10.69 0.11
CA PRO A 229 -12.66 -10.96 -1.08
C PRO A 229 -13.01 -9.97 -2.20
N TRP A 230 -12.12 -9.00 -2.42
CA TRP A 230 -12.31 -7.89 -3.36
C TRP A 230 -12.42 -8.33 -4.83
N ASP A 231 -11.84 -9.49 -5.14
CA ASP A 231 -11.87 -10.09 -6.47
C ASP A 231 -13.05 -11.08 -6.63
N ILE A 232 -14.28 -10.57 -6.49
CA ILE A 232 -15.48 -11.31 -6.87
C ILE A 232 -16.14 -10.68 -8.09
N ALA A 233 -16.69 -11.52 -8.96
CA ALA A 233 -17.33 -11.08 -10.20
C ALA A 233 -18.44 -10.04 -9.97
N ALA A 234 -19.20 -10.16 -8.87
CA ALA A 234 -20.23 -9.21 -8.50
C ALA A 234 -19.67 -7.82 -8.18
N THR A 235 -18.56 -7.72 -7.43
CA THR A 235 -17.89 -6.46 -7.11
C THR A 235 -17.25 -5.83 -8.35
N LYS A 236 -16.65 -6.64 -9.24
CA LYS A 236 -16.14 -6.14 -10.53
C LYS A 236 -17.24 -5.49 -11.36
N ARG A 237 -18.39 -6.18 -11.50
CA ARG A 237 -19.56 -5.64 -12.20
C ARG A 237 -20.10 -4.38 -11.53
N GLN A 238 -20.17 -4.33 -10.20
CA GLN A 238 -20.55 -3.10 -9.48
C GLN A 238 -19.61 -1.94 -9.85
N ARG A 239 -18.28 -2.14 -9.79
CA ARG A 239 -17.29 -1.12 -10.16
C ARG A 239 -17.48 -0.63 -11.59
N GLU A 240 -17.67 -1.56 -12.54
CA GLU A 240 -17.86 -1.22 -13.96
C GLU A 240 -19.10 -0.35 -14.18
N VAL A 241 -20.24 -0.68 -13.55
CA VAL A 241 -21.46 0.11 -13.69
C VAL A 241 -21.29 1.49 -13.05
N LEU A 242 -20.73 1.57 -11.84
CA LEU A 242 -20.49 2.85 -11.16
C LEU A 242 -19.50 3.73 -11.95
N GLU A 243 -18.50 3.13 -12.58
CA GLU A 243 -17.56 3.84 -13.44
C GLU A 243 -18.27 4.40 -14.69
N GLN A 244 -19.13 3.61 -15.34
CA GLN A 244 -19.91 4.08 -16.49
C GLN A 244 -20.86 5.22 -16.13
N LEU A 245 -21.49 5.17 -14.96
CA LEU A 245 -22.32 6.25 -14.44
C LEU A 245 -21.49 7.51 -14.18
N ARG A 246 -20.33 7.38 -13.54
CA ARG A 246 -19.43 8.51 -13.28
C ARG A 246 -18.87 9.12 -14.56
N ALA A 247 -18.54 8.32 -15.57
CA ALA A 247 -17.96 8.80 -16.83
C ALA A 247 -18.88 9.75 -17.60
N ARG A 248 -20.19 9.74 -17.30
CA ARG A 248 -21.18 10.66 -17.89
C ARG A 248 -21.25 12.02 -17.19
N ARG A 249 -20.54 12.19 -16.07
CA ARG A 249 -20.53 13.42 -15.26
C ARG A 249 -19.38 14.32 -15.66
N SER A 250 -19.51 15.60 -15.33
CA SER A 250 -18.38 16.52 -15.34
C SER A 250 -17.30 15.99 -14.40
N GLN A 251 -16.08 15.82 -14.92
CA GLN A 251 -14.96 15.35 -14.12
C GLN A 251 -14.31 16.53 -13.38
N PRO A 252 -13.63 16.28 -12.26
CA PRO A 252 -12.89 17.33 -11.56
C PRO A 252 -11.80 17.95 -12.43
N THR A 253 -11.52 19.23 -12.18
CA THR A 253 -10.46 19.94 -12.89
C THR A 253 -9.10 19.34 -12.59
N ARG A 254 -8.19 19.36 -13.56
CA ARG A 254 -6.81 18.90 -13.41
C ARG A 254 -5.91 20.09 -13.03
N ASP A 255 -5.16 19.98 -11.93
CA ASP A 255 -4.05 20.91 -11.66
C ASP A 255 -2.83 20.45 -12.44
N THR A 256 -2.59 21.08 -13.60
CA THR A 256 -1.58 20.67 -14.58
C THR A 256 -0.14 21.04 -14.20
N LYS A 257 0.11 21.54 -12.99
CA LYS A 257 1.47 21.79 -12.52
C LYS A 257 2.30 20.51 -12.56
N ILE A 258 3.46 20.57 -13.21
CA ILE A 258 4.47 19.50 -13.21
C ILE A 258 5.55 19.86 -12.20
N ILE A 259 5.51 19.22 -11.04
CA ILE A 259 6.47 19.46 -9.95
C ILE A 259 7.48 18.32 -9.94
N THR A 260 8.76 18.65 -10.16
CA THR A 260 9.85 17.67 -10.32
C THR A 260 9.98 16.73 -9.12
N GLU A 261 9.87 17.24 -7.90
CA GLU A 261 9.94 16.43 -6.68
C GLU A 261 8.81 15.41 -6.61
N TRP A 262 7.57 15.82 -6.92
CA TRP A 262 6.40 14.95 -6.85
C TRP A 262 6.39 13.92 -7.98
N ASN A 263 6.84 14.31 -9.17
CA ASN A 263 7.07 13.40 -10.28
C ASN A 263 8.13 12.35 -9.94
N SER A 264 9.21 12.76 -9.28
CA SER A 264 10.26 11.84 -8.82
C SER A 264 9.71 10.84 -7.79
N LEU A 265 8.84 11.29 -6.88
CA LEU A 265 8.13 10.40 -5.95
C LEU A 265 7.22 9.41 -6.68
N ALA A 266 6.45 9.85 -7.68
CA ALA A 266 5.55 9.00 -8.45
C ALA A 266 6.31 7.94 -9.24
N VAL A 267 7.37 8.34 -9.96
CA VAL A 267 8.25 7.40 -10.70
C VAL A 267 8.89 6.40 -9.75
N THR A 268 9.38 6.84 -8.59
CA THR A 268 9.96 5.94 -7.58
C THR A 268 8.92 4.94 -7.08
N ALA A 269 7.71 5.41 -6.77
CA ALA A 269 6.63 4.56 -6.29
C ALA A 269 6.20 3.51 -7.31
N LEU A 270 6.05 3.92 -8.58
CA LEU A 270 5.72 3.02 -9.70
C LEU A 270 6.83 1.99 -9.96
N ALA A 271 8.10 2.39 -9.87
CA ALA A 271 9.22 1.46 -10.00
C ALA A 271 9.25 0.44 -8.85
N GLU A 272 9.04 0.87 -7.61
CA GLU A 272 8.93 -0.02 -6.45
C GLU A 272 7.76 -1.02 -6.58
N ALA A 273 6.61 -0.56 -7.08
CA ALA A 273 5.45 -1.40 -7.37
C ALA A 273 5.73 -2.42 -8.48
N ALA A 274 6.34 -1.99 -9.59
CA ALA A 274 6.72 -2.88 -10.69
C ALA A 274 7.72 -3.96 -10.25
N LEU A 275 8.72 -3.59 -9.45
CA LEU A 275 9.69 -4.54 -8.89
C LEU A 275 9.02 -5.55 -7.94
N TYR A 276 8.05 -5.11 -7.13
CA TYR A 276 7.28 -6.01 -6.28
C TYR A 276 6.50 -7.04 -7.11
N SER A 277 5.74 -6.57 -8.11
CA SER A 277 4.92 -7.44 -8.97
C SER A 277 5.77 -8.40 -9.81
N GLY A 278 6.94 -7.94 -10.31
CA GLY A 278 7.88 -8.77 -11.05
C GLY A 278 8.55 -9.85 -10.19
N ALA A 279 8.86 -9.55 -8.92
CA ALA A 279 9.45 -10.52 -8.00
C ALA A 279 8.45 -11.60 -7.52
N GLY A 280 7.15 -11.37 -7.67
CA GLY A 280 6.11 -12.38 -7.40
C GLY A 280 5.91 -13.37 -8.55
N ALA A 281 6.42 -13.06 -9.75
CA ALA A 281 6.34 -13.88 -10.95
C ALA A 281 7.62 -14.71 -11.15
N GLU A 282 8.01 -15.51 -10.16
CA GLU A 282 9.01 -16.56 -10.40
C GLU A 282 8.41 -17.57 -11.40
N PRO A 283 9.17 -18.01 -12.42
CA PRO A 283 8.65 -18.90 -13.44
C PRO A 283 8.32 -20.25 -12.81
N VAL A 284 7.05 -20.66 -12.86
CA VAL A 284 6.65 -22.04 -12.59
C VAL A 284 7.46 -22.91 -13.54
N GLY A 285 8.28 -23.79 -12.95
CA GLY A 285 9.36 -24.50 -13.61
C GLY A 285 8.99 -25.01 -15.01
N GLY A 286 9.81 -24.64 -15.98
CA GLY A 286 9.86 -25.32 -17.26
C GLY A 286 10.11 -26.80 -17.00
N ALA A 287 9.14 -27.63 -17.35
CA ALA A 287 9.34 -29.06 -17.43
C ALA A 287 10.52 -29.30 -18.38
N ASP A 288 11.57 -29.92 -17.84
CA ASP A 288 12.63 -30.55 -18.61
C ASP A 288 11.99 -31.44 -19.68
N SER A 289 12.01 -30.98 -20.92
CA SER A 289 11.84 -31.84 -22.09
C SER A 289 13.21 -32.45 -22.40
N THR A 290 13.66 -33.38 -21.55
CA THR A 290 14.68 -34.33 -21.98
C THR A 290 14.04 -35.21 -23.06
N GLY A 291 14.25 -34.82 -24.32
CA GLY A 291 13.90 -35.60 -25.48
C GLY A 291 14.53 -36.99 -25.39
N SER A 292 13.70 -38.03 -25.31
CA SER A 292 14.16 -39.39 -25.49
C SER A 292 14.54 -39.58 -26.96
N VAL A 293 15.83 -39.67 -27.23
CA VAL A 293 16.37 -40.15 -28.50
C VAL A 293 16.02 -41.64 -28.61
N GLY A 294 15.07 -41.97 -29.50
CA GLY A 294 14.82 -43.34 -29.92
C GLY A 294 15.89 -43.80 -30.92
N PRO A 295 16.32 -45.08 -30.89
CA PRO A 295 17.41 -45.52 -31.74
C PRO A 295 16.94 -45.74 -33.18
N THR A 296 17.71 -45.19 -34.11
CA THR A 296 17.69 -45.46 -35.54
C THR A 296 18.03 -46.93 -35.82
N GLY A 297 17.10 -47.65 -36.44
CA GLY A 297 17.33 -48.95 -37.08
C GLY A 297 16.72 -48.94 -38.47
N GLY A 298 17.55 -48.71 -39.48
CA GLY A 298 17.14 -48.74 -40.88
C GLY A 298 17.03 -50.15 -41.43
N ALA A 299 16.12 -50.34 -42.39
CA ALA A 299 16.27 -51.30 -43.47
C ALA A 299 15.38 -50.85 -44.65
N ILE A 300 16.06 -50.60 -45.77
CA ILE A 300 15.55 -50.28 -47.10
C ILE A 300 15.14 -51.58 -47.79
N THR A 301 13.96 -51.61 -48.42
CA THR A 301 13.59 -52.27 -49.70
C THR A 301 12.10 -51.96 -49.93
N GLY A 302 11.54 -51.63 -51.09
CA GLY A 302 11.97 -51.55 -52.48
C GLY A 302 10.72 -51.23 -53.34
N ASN A 303 10.94 -50.62 -54.50
CA ASN A 303 9.95 -50.18 -55.51
C ASN A 303 8.96 -51.25 -56.01
N ALA A 304 7.75 -50.82 -56.39
CA ALA A 304 7.03 -51.12 -57.65
C ALA A 304 5.61 -50.50 -57.56
N GLU A 305 5.29 -49.45 -58.32
CA GLU A 305 4.59 -49.46 -59.63
C GLU A 305 3.08 -49.78 -59.62
N SER A 306 2.32 -48.82 -60.17
CA SER A 306 1.03 -48.91 -60.90
C SER A 306 -0.18 -49.63 -60.29
N ALA A 307 -1.23 -48.87 -59.95
CA ALA A 307 -2.54 -48.81 -60.64
C ALA A 307 -3.56 -48.05 -59.78
#